data_AF-A0A7K3Y7H8-F1
#
_entry.id   AF-A0A7K3Y7H8-F1
#
_cell.length_a   1.000
_cell.length_b   1.000
_cell.length_c   1.000
_cell.angle_alpha   90.00
_cell.angle_beta   90.00
_cell.angle_gamma   90.00
#
_symmetry.space_group_name_H-M   'P 1'
#
loop_
_entity.id
_entity.type
_entity.pdbx_description
1 polymer ?
#
loop_
_entity_poly.entity_id
_entity_poly.type
_entity_poly.pdbx_seq_one_letter_code
_entity_poly.pdbx_strand_id
1 'polypeptide(L)'
;SSPSGAYVYMDGVYKGRTPLTLDSVAAAPHNIELDLAGYYDWKTTVTVSAGVTRYVNAQMSSIPSETTGRIDVVSSPAGADVYLDGVHQGKTRSSGVFTVSNVRVGTHTMKVSMAGYHDYTTSVEVRAATTSYVNAVLQPAPVSAAGSIAVTSSPAGAEIYIDNAYKGITPLTVDGISAGSHTVRVALAGYNDWSTTVQVGAGSTASASASLSPVPTQAAKAGMAPFAALAALALLGARRKRD
;
A
#
# COMPACT_ATOMS: atom_id res chain seq x y z
N SER A 1 32.66 -11.91 -14.13
CA SER A 1 32.95 -11.11 -15.33
C SER A 1 34.25 -10.37 -15.13
N SER A 2 34.80 -9.82 -16.21
CA SER A 2 35.88 -8.83 -16.19
C SER A 2 35.43 -7.58 -16.95
N PRO A 3 35.36 -6.41 -16.30
CA PRO A 3 35.48 -6.21 -14.85
C PRO A 3 34.35 -6.90 -14.05
N SER A 4 34.56 -7.06 -12.74
CA SER A 4 33.59 -7.65 -11.80
C SER A 4 32.55 -6.62 -11.31
N GLY A 5 31.49 -7.09 -10.63
CA GLY A 5 30.45 -6.24 -10.05
C GLY A 5 29.20 -6.03 -10.91
N ALA A 6 29.16 -6.61 -12.11
CA ALA A 6 27.98 -6.57 -13.00
C ALA A 6 26.76 -7.22 -12.35
N TYR A 7 25.58 -6.61 -12.50
CA TYR A 7 24.30 -7.21 -12.14
C TYR A 7 24.04 -8.41 -13.06
N VAL A 8 23.60 -9.52 -12.49
CA VAL A 8 23.34 -10.79 -13.18
C VAL A 8 21.84 -11.01 -13.27
N TYR A 9 21.34 -11.23 -14.49
CA TYR A 9 19.99 -11.67 -14.76
C TYR A 9 20.03 -13.06 -15.43
N MET A 10 19.19 -13.98 -14.96
CA MET A 10 18.97 -15.29 -15.57
C MET A 10 17.51 -15.35 -15.99
N ASP A 11 17.27 -15.58 -17.29
CA ASP A 11 15.94 -15.58 -17.90
C ASP A 11 15.12 -14.32 -17.58
N GLY A 12 15.80 -13.16 -17.57
CA GLY A 12 15.22 -11.85 -17.26
C GLY A 12 15.02 -11.56 -15.77
N VAL A 13 15.28 -12.52 -14.87
CA VAL A 13 15.12 -12.35 -13.42
C VAL A 13 16.46 -12.00 -12.77
N TYR A 14 16.49 -10.95 -11.97
CA TYR A 14 17.69 -10.54 -11.22
C TYR A 14 18.13 -11.63 -10.22
N LYS A 15 19.44 -11.94 -10.19
CA LYS A 15 20.02 -12.99 -9.35
C LYS A 15 21.11 -12.52 -8.39
N GLY A 16 21.69 -11.33 -8.59
CA GLY A 16 22.79 -10.83 -7.78
C GLY A 16 23.85 -10.10 -8.61
N ARG A 17 25.07 -10.01 -8.09
CA ARG A 17 26.20 -9.36 -8.79
C ARG A 17 27.37 -10.32 -8.96
N THR A 18 28.10 -10.20 -10.06
CA THR A 18 29.32 -10.98 -10.30
C THR A 18 30.44 -10.62 -9.33
N PRO A 19 31.29 -11.58 -8.92
CA PRO A 19 31.18 -13.02 -9.15
C PRO A 19 29.98 -13.63 -8.39
N LEU A 20 29.20 -14.48 -9.07
CA LEU A 20 27.99 -15.09 -8.53
C LEU A 20 27.97 -16.58 -8.86
N THR A 21 27.71 -17.40 -7.84
CA THR A 21 27.36 -18.81 -8.00
C THR A 21 25.86 -18.94 -7.81
N LEU A 22 25.19 -19.68 -8.71
CA LEU A 22 23.78 -20.00 -8.59
C LEU A 22 23.64 -21.48 -8.34
N ASP A 23 23.10 -21.82 -7.17
CA ASP A 23 22.79 -23.20 -6.80
C ASP A 23 21.39 -23.57 -7.29
N SER A 24 21.15 -24.87 -7.48
CA SER A 24 19.83 -25.42 -7.84
C SER A 24 19.23 -24.85 -9.14
N VAL A 25 20.07 -24.59 -10.15
CA VAL A 25 19.62 -24.18 -11.49
C VAL A 25 19.04 -25.38 -12.23
N ALA A 26 17.89 -25.20 -12.88
CA ALA A 26 17.22 -26.25 -13.63
C ALA A 26 18.10 -26.77 -14.79
N ALA A 27 17.95 -28.05 -15.14
CA ALA A 27 18.66 -28.63 -16.27
C ALA A 27 17.99 -28.21 -17.60
N ALA A 28 18.34 -27.03 -18.10
CA ALA A 28 17.83 -26.46 -19.35
C ALA A 28 18.80 -25.39 -19.91
N PRO A 29 18.58 -24.91 -21.15
CA PRO A 29 19.17 -23.66 -21.62
C PRO A 29 18.62 -22.46 -20.84
N HIS A 30 19.52 -21.62 -20.35
CA HIS A 30 19.22 -20.38 -19.65
C HIS A 30 19.87 -19.20 -20.35
N ASN A 31 19.14 -18.09 -20.50
CA ASN A 31 19.71 -16.83 -20.98
C ASN A 31 20.36 -16.10 -19.80
N ILE A 32 21.62 -15.73 -19.95
CA ILE A 32 22.37 -14.96 -18.96
C ILE A 32 22.64 -13.58 -19.53
N GLU A 33 22.23 -12.56 -18.80
CA GLU A 33 22.46 -11.15 -19.12
C GLU A 33 23.21 -10.48 -17.98
N LEU A 34 24.29 -9.78 -18.31
CA LEU A 34 25.07 -8.99 -17.39
C LEU A 34 24.97 -7.52 -17.76
N ASP A 35 24.56 -6.72 -16.78
CA ASP A 35 24.51 -5.27 -16.87
C ASP A 35 25.58 -4.67 -15.95
N LEU A 36 26.45 -3.84 -16.51
CA LEU A 36 27.41 -3.06 -15.76
C LEU A 36 27.51 -1.67 -16.35
N ALA A 37 27.26 -0.67 -15.50
CA ALA A 37 27.31 0.73 -15.88
C ALA A 37 28.60 1.08 -16.65
N GLY A 38 28.44 1.52 -17.89
CA GLY A 38 29.52 1.89 -18.79
C GLY A 38 30.17 0.81 -19.60
N TYR A 39 29.57 -0.37 -19.60
CA TYR A 39 29.90 -1.45 -20.48
C TYR A 39 28.65 -1.78 -21.30
N TYR A 40 28.85 -2.33 -22.49
CA TYR A 40 27.73 -2.90 -23.25
C TYR A 40 27.19 -4.12 -22.50
N ASP A 41 25.86 -4.29 -22.52
CA ASP A 41 25.20 -5.48 -21.99
C ASP A 41 25.86 -6.73 -22.59
N TRP A 42 26.20 -7.66 -21.71
CA TRP A 42 26.77 -8.92 -22.14
C TRP A 42 25.71 -10.00 -22.04
N LYS A 43 25.41 -10.68 -23.14
CA LYS A 43 24.37 -11.72 -23.21
C LYS A 43 24.94 -13.03 -23.73
N THR A 44 24.50 -14.14 -23.16
CA THR A 44 24.82 -15.49 -23.64
C THR A 44 23.74 -16.49 -23.28
N THR A 45 23.73 -17.65 -23.92
CA THR A 45 22.90 -18.79 -23.52
C THR A 45 23.79 -19.90 -22.98
N VAL A 46 23.41 -20.45 -21.82
CA VAL A 46 24.16 -21.51 -21.14
C VAL A 46 23.21 -22.69 -20.93
N THR A 47 23.60 -23.86 -21.42
CA THR A 47 22.87 -25.10 -21.12
C THR A 47 23.41 -25.72 -19.84
N VAL A 48 22.55 -25.86 -18.84
CA VAL A 48 22.86 -26.53 -17.57
C VAL A 48 22.38 -27.98 -17.65
N SER A 49 23.19 -28.93 -17.17
CA SER A 49 22.84 -30.34 -17.07
C SER A 49 22.82 -30.78 -15.61
N ALA A 50 21.99 -31.78 -15.29
CA ALA A 50 21.83 -32.24 -13.92
C ALA A 50 23.18 -32.68 -13.30
N GLY A 51 23.48 -32.15 -12.11
CA GLY A 51 24.70 -32.46 -11.36
C GLY A 51 25.99 -31.86 -11.93
N VAL A 52 25.93 -31.04 -12.98
CA VAL A 52 27.11 -30.44 -13.63
C VAL A 52 27.15 -28.93 -13.37
N THR A 53 28.27 -28.46 -12.79
CA THR A 53 28.56 -27.02 -12.67
C THR A 53 29.06 -26.47 -13.99
N ARG A 54 28.42 -25.42 -14.49
CA ARG A 54 28.85 -24.72 -15.71
C ARG A 54 29.45 -23.35 -15.37
N TYR A 55 30.66 -23.11 -15.86
CA TYR A 55 31.35 -21.84 -15.68
C TYR A 55 31.06 -20.88 -16.84
N VAL A 56 30.78 -19.62 -16.50
CA VAL A 56 30.50 -18.54 -17.46
C VAL A 56 31.48 -17.40 -17.20
N ASN A 57 32.37 -17.16 -18.15
CA ASN A 57 33.37 -16.10 -18.07
C ASN A 57 33.03 -14.99 -19.07
N ALA A 58 32.46 -13.90 -18.58
CA ALA A 58 32.13 -12.74 -19.40
C ALA A 58 33.28 -11.71 -19.41
N GLN A 59 33.70 -11.29 -20.60
CA GLN A 59 34.53 -10.11 -20.83
C GLN A 59 33.62 -8.98 -21.32
N MET A 60 33.53 -7.89 -20.58
CA MET A 60 32.65 -6.78 -20.93
C MET A 60 33.43 -5.71 -21.68
N SER A 61 32.87 -5.23 -22.80
CA SER A 61 33.43 -4.13 -23.57
C SER A 61 32.98 -2.80 -22.99
N SER A 62 33.92 -1.92 -22.63
CA SER A 62 33.58 -0.57 -22.19
C SER A 62 32.97 0.23 -23.33
N ILE A 63 32.04 1.12 -22.99
CA ILE A 63 31.51 2.08 -23.95
C ILE A 63 32.57 3.19 -24.11
N PRO A 64 32.98 3.57 -25.34
CA PRO A 64 34.02 4.58 -25.55
C PRO A 64 33.65 5.94 -24.94
N SER A 65 34.60 6.57 -24.24
CA SER A 65 34.40 7.87 -23.58
C SER A 65 34.03 9.01 -24.53
N GLU A 66 34.42 8.91 -25.81
CA GLU A 66 34.02 9.85 -26.87
C GLU A 66 32.52 9.77 -27.22
N THR A 67 31.84 8.74 -26.74
CA THR A 67 30.39 8.52 -26.96
C THR A 67 29.60 8.53 -25.65
N THR A 68 30.26 8.87 -24.53
CA THR A 68 29.61 8.92 -23.22
C THR A 68 30.08 10.10 -22.37
N GLY A 69 29.22 10.59 -21.48
CA GLY A 69 29.55 11.55 -20.43
C GLY A 69 29.23 11.00 -19.03
N ARG A 70 29.20 11.91 -18.06
CA ARG A 70 28.79 11.67 -16.67
C ARG A 70 27.65 12.60 -16.31
N ILE A 71 26.86 12.22 -15.31
CA ILE A 71 25.88 13.11 -14.68
C ILE A 71 26.14 13.12 -13.19
N ASP A 72 26.43 14.29 -12.63
CA ASP A 72 26.44 14.52 -11.19
C ASP A 72 25.04 14.97 -10.75
N VAL A 73 24.42 14.15 -9.92
CA VAL A 73 23.07 14.37 -9.39
C VAL A 73 23.17 14.79 -7.94
N VAL A 74 22.70 16.00 -7.64
CA VAL A 74 22.60 16.53 -6.29
C VAL A 74 21.15 16.50 -5.84
N SER A 75 20.87 15.97 -4.65
CA SER A 75 19.51 15.96 -4.07
C SER A 75 19.45 16.69 -2.74
N SER A 76 18.42 17.53 -2.58
CA SER A 76 18.02 18.13 -1.30
C SER A 76 16.55 17.80 -1.04
N PRO A 77 16.23 16.94 -0.05
CA PRO A 77 17.15 16.28 0.88
C PRO A 77 18.02 15.19 0.23
N ALA A 78 19.14 14.87 0.87
CA ALA A 78 20.04 13.79 0.45
C ALA A 78 19.48 12.40 0.79
N GLY A 79 19.94 11.35 0.10
CA GLY A 79 19.47 9.98 0.29
C GLY A 79 18.40 9.54 -0.71
N ALA A 80 18.08 10.37 -1.70
CA ALA A 80 17.11 10.06 -2.75
C ALA A 80 17.63 8.99 -3.73
N ASP A 81 16.72 8.13 -4.18
CA ASP A 81 16.92 7.19 -5.28
C ASP A 81 17.02 7.92 -6.63
N VAL A 82 17.98 7.53 -7.45
CA VAL A 82 18.31 8.14 -8.74
C VAL A 82 18.05 7.13 -9.86
N TYR A 83 17.31 7.55 -10.87
CA TYR A 83 16.97 6.77 -12.05
C TYR A 83 17.38 7.53 -13.31
N LEU A 84 17.93 6.81 -14.28
CA LEU A 84 18.26 7.29 -15.62
C LEU A 84 17.44 6.46 -16.62
N ASP A 85 16.62 7.12 -17.43
CA ASP A 85 15.73 6.50 -18.43
C ASP A 85 14.86 5.38 -17.84
N GLY A 86 14.41 5.57 -16.60
CA GLY A 86 13.60 4.60 -15.86
C GLY A 86 14.39 3.51 -15.14
N VAL A 87 15.70 3.39 -15.37
CA VAL A 87 16.57 2.39 -14.73
C VAL A 87 17.21 2.96 -13.45
N HIS A 88 17.07 2.24 -12.34
CA HIS A 88 17.64 2.64 -11.05
C HIS A 88 19.18 2.55 -11.05
N GLN A 89 19.83 3.67 -10.73
CA GLN A 89 21.29 3.79 -10.73
C GLN A 89 21.89 3.69 -9.33
N GLY A 90 21.20 4.22 -8.32
CA GLY A 90 21.66 4.23 -6.92
C GLY A 90 21.03 5.37 -6.12
N LYS A 91 21.65 5.72 -4.98
CA LYS A 91 21.16 6.76 -4.07
C LYS A 91 22.15 7.90 -3.89
N THR A 92 21.66 9.12 -3.75
CA THR A 92 22.48 10.27 -3.33
C THR A 92 23.06 10.04 -1.94
N ARG A 93 24.37 10.30 -1.78
CA ARG A 93 25.07 10.13 -0.51
C ARG A 93 24.75 11.31 0.42
N SER A 94 25.13 11.21 1.69
CA SER A 94 25.03 12.33 2.66
C SER A 94 25.79 13.58 2.24
N SER A 95 26.82 13.44 1.40
CA SER A 95 27.53 14.56 0.75
C SER A 95 26.71 15.26 -0.34
N GLY A 96 25.49 14.80 -0.62
CA GLY A 96 24.55 15.38 -1.58
C GLY A 96 24.66 14.81 -3.00
N VAL A 97 25.78 14.19 -3.40
CA VAL A 97 26.05 13.84 -4.81
C VAL A 97 26.03 12.33 -5.09
N PHE A 98 25.37 11.94 -6.19
CA PHE A 98 25.52 10.65 -6.86
C PHE A 98 25.95 10.86 -8.32
N THR A 99 27.03 10.20 -8.73
CA THR A 99 27.54 10.31 -10.11
C THR A 99 27.11 9.09 -10.93
N VAL A 100 26.30 9.33 -11.96
CA VAL A 100 26.03 8.34 -13.01
C VAL A 100 27.16 8.40 -14.02
N SER A 101 27.83 7.27 -14.25
CA SER A 101 29.00 7.20 -15.15
C SER A 101 28.65 6.57 -16.47
N ASN A 102 29.37 6.94 -17.53
CA ASN A 102 29.31 6.33 -18.85
C ASN A 102 27.90 6.38 -19.48
N VAL A 103 27.25 7.52 -19.30
CA VAL A 103 25.93 7.82 -19.88
C VAL A 103 26.14 8.14 -21.35
N ARG A 104 25.35 7.56 -22.26
CA ARG A 104 25.49 7.84 -23.69
C ARG A 104 25.32 9.34 -23.98
N VAL A 105 25.94 9.82 -25.04
CA VAL A 105 25.67 11.20 -25.51
C VAL A 105 24.24 11.31 -26.02
N GLY A 106 23.60 12.44 -25.74
CA GLY A 106 22.22 12.71 -26.10
C GLY A 106 21.38 13.22 -24.93
N THR A 107 20.08 13.32 -25.15
CA THR A 107 19.12 13.72 -24.12
C THR A 107 18.62 12.49 -23.37
N HIS A 108 18.73 12.53 -22.06
CA HIS A 108 18.28 11.48 -21.15
C HIS A 108 17.25 12.01 -20.17
N THR A 109 16.35 11.13 -19.71
CA THR A 109 15.40 11.47 -18.65
C THR A 109 15.96 11.06 -17.31
N MET A 110 16.12 12.02 -16.41
CA MET A 110 16.52 11.80 -15.02
C MET A 110 15.31 11.88 -14.11
N LYS A 111 15.18 10.89 -13.21
CA LYS A 111 14.20 10.90 -12.13
C LYS A 111 14.91 10.75 -10.78
N VAL A 112 14.56 11.59 -9.82
CA VAL A 112 15.02 11.54 -8.44
C VAL A 112 13.81 11.35 -7.53
N SER A 113 13.82 10.31 -6.70
CA SER A 113 12.67 9.88 -5.90
C SER A 113 13.06 9.66 -4.44
N MET A 114 12.18 10.04 -3.53
CA MET A 114 12.36 9.81 -2.09
C MET A 114 10.99 9.60 -1.45
N ALA A 115 10.89 8.63 -0.53
CA ALA A 115 9.66 8.39 0.21
C ALA A 115 9.19 9.64 0.97
N GLY A 116 7.92 9.99 0.82
CA GLY A 116 7.34 11.21 1.41
C GLY A 116 7.59 12.48 0.59
N TYR A 117 8.19 12.39 -0.61
CA TYR A 117 8.42 13.50 -1.53
C TYR A 117 7.80 13.24 -2.90
N HIS A 118 7.50 14.30 -3.64
CA HIS A 118 7.13 14.19 -5.05
C HIS A 118 8.36 13.79 -5.88
N ASP A 119 8.17 12.88 -6.84
CA ASP A 119 9.21 12.52 -7.82
C ASP A 119 9.63 13.76 -8.61
N TYR A 120 10.93 14.06 -8.61
CA TYR A 120 11.53 15.08 -9.46
C TYR A 120 11.96 14.45 -10.77
N THR A 121 11.48 14.97 -11.91
CA THR A 121 11.86 14.47 -13.23
C THR A 121 12.33 15.62 -14.11
N THR A 122 13.45 15.43 -14.82
CA THR A 122 14.00 16.42 -15.75
C THR A 122 14.70 15.74 -16.93
N SER A 123 14.87 16.47 -18.03
CA SER A 123 15.73 16.06 -19.14
C SER A 123 17.14 16.64 -18.96
N VAL A 124 18.17 15.85 -19.23
CA VAL A 124 19.56 16.27 -19.19
C VAL A 124 20.23 15.96 -20.53
N GLU A 125 20.92 16.94 -21.10
CA GLU A 125 21.77 16.73 -22.26
C GLU A 125 23.15 16.27 -21.79
N VAL A 126 23.61 15.13 -22.29
CA VAL A 126 24.93 14.56 -22.00
C VAL A 126 25.80 14.71 -23.24
N ARG A 127 26.99 15.29 -23.03
CA ARG A 127 28.01 15.45 -24.07
C ARG A 127 29.23 14.58 -23.79
N ALA A 128 29.93 14.21 -24.86
CA ALA A 128 31.07 13.31 -24.83
C ALA A 128 32.13 13.81 -23.85
N ALA A 129 32.67 12.92 -23.01
CA ALA A 129 33.73 13.19 -22.05
C ALA A 129 33.49 14.37 -21.09
N THR A 130 32.24 14.83 -20.93
CA THR A 130 31.87 15.91 -20.00
C THR A 130 31.01 15.41 -18.86
N THR A 131 30.91 16.22 -17.79
CA THR A 131 29.98 16.00 -16.69
C THR A 131 28.83 17.00 -16.80
N SER A 132 27.62 16.49 -16.96
CA SER A 132 26.39 17.26 -16.82
C SER A 132 25.97 17.30 -15.34
N TYR A 133 25.22 18.33 -14.96
CA TYR A 133 24.81 18.54 -13.56
C TYR A 133 23.29 18.59 -13.45
N VAL A 134 22.75 17.87 -12.47
CA VAL A 134 21.33 17.93 -12.10
C VAL A 134 21.24 18.28 -10.62
N ASN A 135 20.50 19.35 -10.31
CA ASN A 135 20.19 19.72 -8.94
C ASN A 135 18.69 19.54 -8.70
N ALA A 136 18.34 18.52 -7.90
CA ALA A 136 16.97 18.17 -7.56
C ALA A 136 16.65 18.66 -6.14
N VAL A 137 15.78 19.66 -6.04
CA VAL A 137 15.20 20.10 -4.77
C VAL A 137 13.83 19.46 -4.64
N LEU A 138 13.72 18.41 -3.81
CA LEU A 138 12.50 17.63 -3.68
C LEU A 138 11.49 18.37 -2.81
N GLN A 139 10.24 18.40 -3.27
CA GLN A 139 9.13 18.95 -2.51
C GLN A 139 8.44 17.82 -1.73
N PRO A 140 8.17 17.99 -0.42
CA PRO A 140 7.41 17.02 0.34
C PRO A 140 6.09 16.72 -0.37
N ALA A 141 5.80 15.44 -0.58
CA ALA A 141 4.48 15.02 -0.96
C ALA A 141 3.61 15.00 0.30
N PRO A 142 2.32 15.35 0.20
CA PRO A 142 1.42 15.14 1.30
C PRO A 142 1.43 13.64 1.62
N VAL A 143 2.04 13.27 2.75
CA VAL A 143 1.69 12.01 3.41
C VAL A 143 0.18 12.08 3.58
N SER A 144 -0.54 11.06 3.11
CA SER A 144 -1.99 11.04 3.31
C SER A 144 -2.21 11.35 4.78
N ALA A 145 -2.83 12.50 5.08
CA ALA A 145 -3.13 12.86 6.46
C ALA A 145 -4.08 11.83 7.08
N ALA A 146 -4.52 10.84 6.31
CA ALA A 146 -5.31 9.75 6.80
C ALA A 146 -4.54 8.82 7.75
N GLY A 147 -5.19 8.46 8.84
CA GLY A 147 -4.93 7.28 9.63
C GLY A 147 -5.99 6.23 9.40
N SER A 148 -6.20 5.39 10.41
CA SER A 148 -7.24 4.37 10.42
C SER A 148 -7.96 4.31 11.76
N ILE A 149 -9.16 3.73 11.78
CA ILE A 149 -9.92 3.47 13.01
C ILE A 149 -10.23 1.97 13.09
N ALA A 150 -9.74 1.31 14.14
CA ALA A 150 -10.10 -0.05 14.50
C ALA A 150 -11.33 -0.03 15.43
N VAL A 151 -12.45 -0.61 14.97
CA VAL A 151 -13.71 -0.65 15.71
C VAL A 151 -14.08 -2.07 16.09
N THR A 152 -14.34 -2.30 17.38
CA THR A 152 -14.82 -3.58 17.92
C THR A 152 -16.08 -3.37 18.76
N SER A 153 -16.90 -4.42 18.91
CA SER A 153 -18.04 -4.38 19.81
C SER A 153 -18.32 -5.72 20.49
N SER A 154 -18.97 -5.64 21.65
CA SER A 154 -19.57 -6.77 22.34
C SER A 154 -21.07 -6.48 22.59
N PRO A 155 -21.99 -7.23 21.97
CA PRO A 155 -21.76 -8.31 20.99
C PRO A 155 -21.13 -7.82 19.67
N ALA A 156 -20.46 -8.72 18.95
CA ALA A 156 -19.91 -8.46 17.61
C ALA A 156 -21.03 -8.45 16.53
N GLY A 157 -20.71 -8.00 15.32
CA GLY A 157 -21.66 -7.91 14.20
C GLY A 157 -22.52 -6.64 14.22
N ALA A 158 -22.10 -5.62 14.97
CA ALA A 158 -22.77 -4.33 15.02
C ALA A 158 -22.34 -3.45 13.84
N GLU A 159 -23.27 -2.68 13.27
CA GLU A 159 -23.01 -1.72 12.21
C GLU A 159 -22.12 -0.58 12.68
N ILE A 160 -21.15 -0.20 11.86
CA ILE A 160 -20.19 0.87 12.13
C ILE A 160 -20.53 2.06 11.23
N TYR A 161 -20.66 3.23 11.86
CA TYR A 161 -20.78 4.52 11.19
C TYR A 161 -19.64 5.43 11.65
N ILE A 162 -18.92 6.04 10.72
CA ILE A 162 -17.91 7.07 11.00
C ILE A 162 -18.40 8.36 10.34
N ASP A 163 -18.60 9.40 11.14
CA ASP A 163 -19.21 10.68 10.73
C ASP A 163 -20.52 10.47 9.95
N ASN A 164 -21.37 9.61 10.50
CA ASN A 164 -22.67 9.20 9.95
C ASN A 164 -22.62 8.42 8.63
N ALA A 165 -21.44 8.09 8.09
CA ALA A 165 -21.30 7.24 6.92
C ALA A 165 -21.09 5.77 7.34
N TYR A 166 -21.91 4.85 6.79
CA TYR A 166 -21.77 3.41 7.02
C TYR A 166 -20.45 2.87 6.47
N LYS A 167 -19.74 2.05 7.26
CA LYS A 167 -18.42 1.50 6.91
C LYS A 167 -18.35 -0.03 6.93
N GLY A 168 -19.34 -0.71 7.50
CA GLY A 168 -19.34 -2.16 7.65
C GLY A 168 -19.84 -2.58 9.02
N ILE A 169 -19.42 -3.77 9.48
CA ILE A 169 -19.81 -4.35 10.77
C ILE A 169 -18.58 -4.71 11.61
N THR A 170 -18.71 -4.71 12.94
CA THR A 170 -17.63 -5.04 13.87
C THR A 170 -17.30 -6.54 13.90
N PRO A 171 -16.03 -6.94 14.10
CA PRO A 171 -14.83 -6.09 14.17
C PRO A 171 -14.30 -5.68 12.78
N LEU A 172 -13.91 -4.42 12.61
CA LEU A 172 -13.36 -3.89 11.35
C LEU A 172 -12.37 -2.75 11.58
N THR A 173 -11.28 -2.74 10.81
CA THR A 173 -10.38 -1.58 10.69
C THR A 173 -10.70 -0.83 9.41
N VAL A 174 -10.97 0.48 9.54
CA VAL A 174 -11.29 1.36 8.42
C VAL A 174 -10.08 2.26 8.15
N ASP A 175 -9.45 2.08 7.00
CA ASP A 175 -8.31 2.89 6.55
C ASP A 175 -8.75 4.15 5.79
N GLY A 176 -7.84 5.09 5.61
CA GLY A 176 -8.09 6.28 4.80
C GLY A 176 -8.93 7.36 5.50
N ILE A 177 -8.98 7.35 6.83
CA ILE A 177 -9.70 8.35 7.63
C ILE A 177 -8.80 9.55 7.87
N SER A 178 -9.17 10.73 7.40
CA SER A 178 -8.42 11.99 7.61
C SER A 178 -7.97 12.19 9.05
N ALA A 179 -6.83 12.85 9.29
CA ALA A 179 -6.45 13.23 10.64
C ALA A 179 -7.46 14.22 11.22
N GLY A 180 -7.80 14.01 12.49
CA GLY A 180 -8.74 14.85 13.22
C GLY A 180 -9.71 14.07 14.08
N SER A 181 -10.76 14.78 14.50
CA SER A 181 -11.80 14.28 15.38
C SER A 181 -12.91 13.62 14.57
N HIS A 182 -13.16 12.34 14.82
CA HIS A 182 -14.19 11.57 14.12
C HIS A 182 -15.19 10.99 15.11
N THR A 183 -16.47 11.04 14.78
CA THR A 183 -17.51 10.41 15.58
C THR A 183 -17.76 8.99 15.08
N VAL A 184 -17.55 8.01 15.95
CA VAL A 184 -17.80 6.59 15.69
C VAL A 184 -19.10 6.20 16.39
N ARG A 185 -20.11 5.79 15.61
CA ARG A 185 -21.35 5.22 16.12
C ARG A 185 -21.39 3.73 15.79
N VAL A 186 -21.74 2.92 16.78
CA VAL A 186 -21.93 1.48 16.67
C VAL A 186 -23.38 1.15 17.00
N ALA A 187 -24.07 0.47 16.10
CA ALA A 187 -25.50 0.16 16.22
C ALA A 187 -25.76 -1.33 15.99
N LEU A 188 -26.61 -1.95 16.82
CA LEU A 188 -27.02 -3.35 16.67
C LEU A 188 -28.50 -3.47 17.01
N ALA A 189 -29.26 -4.18 16.18
CA ALA A 189 -30.70 -4.35 16.37
C ALA A 189 -31.01 -4.95 17.75
N GLY A 190 -31.94 -4.33 18.50
CA GLY A 190 -32.29 -4.73 19.85
C GLY A 190 -31.37 -4.21 20.95
N TYR A 191 -30.34 -3.42 20.61
CA TYR A 191 -29.41 -2.78 21.55
C TYR A 191 -29.49 -1.25 21.44
N ASN A 192 -29.08 -0.57 22.50
CA ASN A 192 -28.93 0.89 22.46
C ASN A 192 -27.70 1.26 21.63
N ASP A 193 -27.82 2.27 20.79
CA ASP A 193 -26.70 2.83 20.02
C ASP A 193 -25.59 3.30 20.96
N TRP A 194 -24.34 3.02 20.58
CA TRP A 194 -23.16 3.53 21.25
C TRP A 194 -22.44 4.53 20.35
N SER A 195 -21.94 5.63 20.92
CA SER A 195 -21.20 6.65 20.17
C SER A 195 -20.03 7.17 20.98
N THR A 196 -18.90 7.37 20.31
CA THR A 196 -17.72 8.05 20.88
C THR A 196 -17.06 8.93 19.84
N THR A 197 -16.26 9.88 20.30
CA THR A 197 -15.33 10.62 19.45
C THR A 197 -13.94 10.03 19.60
N VAL A 198 -13.24 9.80 18.49
CA VAL A 198 -11.84 9.38 18.46
C VAL A 198 -10.98 10.42 17.73
N GLN A 199 -9.73 10.56 18.17
CA GLN A 199 -8.75 11.38 17.47
C GLN A 199 -7.89 10.48 16.59
N VAL A 200 -7.89 10.75 15.29
CA VAL A 200 -7.07 10.05 14.30
C VAL A 200 -5.85 10.89 13.99
N GLY A 201 -4.66 10.32 14.17
CA GLY A 201 -3.40 10.91 13.72
C GLY A 201 -3.03 10.39 12.34
N ALA A 202 -2.32 11.21 11.55
CA ALA A 202 -1.79 10.78 10.25
C ALA A 202 -0.92 9.52 10.42
N GLY A 203 -1.21 8.48 9.62
CA GLY A 203 -0.49 7.20 9.67
C GLY A 203 -0.67 6.38 10.97
N SER A 204 -1.54 6.80 11.89
CA SER A 204 -1.84 6.08 13.14
C SER A 204 -3.19 5.38 13.09
N THR A 205 -3.34 4.29 13.85
CA THR A 205 -4.63 3.61 14.05
C THR A 205 -5.23 4.01 15.40
N ALA A 206 -6.36 4.71 15.37
CA ALA A 206 -7.17 4.96 16.56
C ALA A 206 -8.07 3.76 16.86
N SER A 207 -8.46 3.57 18.12
CA SER A 207 -9.29 2.43 18.55
C SER A 207 -10.60 2.87 19.18
N ALA A 208 -11.69 2.23 18.79
CA ALA A 208 -13.02 2.37 19.41
C ALA A 208 -13.56 0.99 19.80
N SER A 209 -13.93 0.82 21.06
CA SER A 209 -14.45 -0.45 21.59
C SER A 209 -15.79 -0.23 22.26
N ALA A 210 -16.86 -0.75 21.66
CA ALA A 210 -18.22 -0.58 22.14
C ALA A 210 -18.68 -1.77 23.00
N SER A 211 -19.33 -1.49 24.13
CA SER A 211 -20.08 -2.50 24.89
C SER A 211 -21.56 -2.14 24.84
N LEU A 212 -22.36 -2.96 24.15
CA LEU A 212 -23.75 -2.65 23.84
C LEU A 212 -24.70 -3.24 24.89
N SER A 213 -25.66 -2.42 25.33
CA SER A 213 -26.69 -2.82 26.28
C SER A 213 -28.04 -3.02 25.58
N PRO A 214 -28.76 -4.13 25.81
CA PRO A 214 -30.07 -4.39 25.21
C PRO A 214 -31.08 -3.28 25.51
N VAL A 215 -31.99 -3.01 24.57
CA VAL A 215 -33.14 -2.13 24.82
C VAL A 215 -34.16 -2.92 25.66
N PRO A 216 -34.63 -2.38 26.81
CA PRO A 216 -35.64 -3.06 27.62
C PRO A 216 -36.90 -3.31 26.78
N THR A 217 -37.29 -4.58 26.62
CA THR A 217 -38.58 -4.93 26.03
C THR A 217 -39.66 -4.57 27.05
N GLN A 218 -40.46 -3.53 26.78
CA GLN A 218 -41.65 -3.28 27.60
C GLN A 218 -42.61 -4.47 27.42
N ALA A 219 -42.84 -5.22 28.50
CA ALA A 219 -43.84 -6.27 28.52
C ALA A 219 -45.22 -5.65 28.21
N ALA A 220 -45.91 -6.19 27.19
CA ALA A 220 -47.26 -5.79 26.86
C ALA A 220 -48.16 -5.94 28.10
N LYS A 221 -48.81 -4.85 28.52
CA LYS A 221 -49.81 -4.87 29.58
C LYS A 221 -50.98 -5.73 29.09
N ALA A 222 -51.10 -6.96 29.60
CA ALA A 222 -52.25 -7.82 29.36
C ALA A 222 -53.49 -7.14 29.96
N GLY A 223 -54.34 -6.57 29.12
CA GLY A 223 -55.53 -5.87 29.58
C GLY A 223 -56.50 -5.60 28.46
N MET A 224 -57.34 -6.58 28.11
CA MET A 224 -58.75 -6.35 27.75
C MET A 224 -59.50 -7.70 27.76
N ALA A 225 -60.24 -7.96 28.84
CA ALA A 225 -61.30 -8.98 28.82
C ALA A 225 -62.49 -8.42 28.01
N PRO A 226 -63.15 -9.20 27.13
CA PRO A 226 -64.34 -8.73 26.43
C PRO A 226 -65.55 -8.72 27.38
N PHE A 227 -66.12 -7.53 27.59
CA PHE A 227 -67.49 -7.39 28.09
C PHE A 227 -68.46 -7.94 27.03
N ALA A 228 -69.18 -9.02 27.35
CA ALA A 228 -70.33 -9.47 26.58
C ALA A 228 -71.58 -8.71 27.05
N ALA A 229 -72.24 -8.02 26.12
CA ALA A 229 -73.55 -7.41 26.34
C ALA A 229 -74.52 -7.73 25.19
N LEU A 230 -75.76 -8.01 25.61
CA LEU A 230 -77.05 -7.99 24.88
C LEU A 230 -77.45 -9.18 24.00
N ALA A 231 -78.53 -9.87 24.41
CA ALA A 231 -79.83 -9.76 23.73
C ALA A 231 -80.99 -10.27 24.59
N ALA A 232 -82.11 -9.54 24.51
CA ALA A 232 -83.35 -9.74 25.23
C ALA A 232 -84.26 -10.80 24.57
N LEU A 233 -85.11 -11.46 25.36
CA LEU A 233 -86.38 -11.99 24.87
C LEU A 233 -87.45 -11.88 25.96
N ALA A 234 -88.47 -11.08 25.67
CA ALA A 234 -89.70 -10.98 26.43
C ALA A 234 -90.62 -12.17 26.11
N LEU A 235 -91.42 -12.62 27.09
CA LEU A 235 -92.80 -13.13 27.00
C LEU A 235 -93.25 -13.45 28.45
N LEU A 236 -94.11 -12.63 29.07
CA LEU A 236 -95.58 -12.72 29.10
C LEU A 236 -96.11 -13.78 30.08
N GLY A 237 -96.79 -13.36 31.16
CA GLY A 237 -97.63 -14.27 31.95
C GLY A 237 -97.89 -13.87 33.41
N ALA A 238 -99.03 -13.20 33.63
CA ALA A 238 -99.81 -13.03 34.87
C ALA A 238 -99.82 -14.26 35.82
N ARG A 239 -100.13 -14.25 37.14
CA ARG A 239 -101.00 -13.40 37.98
C ARG A 239 -100.82 -13.82 39.46
N ARG A 240 -101.12 -12.88 40.38
CA ARG A 240 -101.21 -12.93 41.87
C ARG A 240 -101.85 -14.16 42.55
N LYS A 241 -101.32 -14.54 43.73
CA LYS A 241 -101.89 -14.53 45.12
C LYS A 241 -101.12 -15.54 46.01
N ARG A 242 -100.47 -15.20 47.14
CA ARG A 242 -100.99 -15.17 48.54
C ARG A 242 -101.99 -16.31 48.81
N ASP A 243 -101.73 -17.31 49.65
CA ASP A 243 -101.02 -17.34 50.94
C ASP A 243 -100.23 -18.65 51.13
#